data_AF-A0A3C1E035-F1
#
_entry.id   AF-A0A3C1E035-F1
#
_cell.length_a   1.000
_cell.length_b   1.000
_cell.length_c   1.000
_cell.angle_alpha   90.00
_cell.angle_beta   90.00
_cell.angle_gamma   90.00
#
_symmetry.space_group_name_H-M   'P 1'
#
loop_
_entity.id
_entity.type
_entity.pdbx_description
1 polymer ?
#
loop_
_entity_poly.entity_id
_entity_poly.type
_entity_poly.pdbx_seq_one_letter_code
_entity_poly.pdbx_strand_id
1 'polypeptide(L)'
;VVFGTVVFAMFSGFYFWWPKWTGKMLNERLGKIHFWLLFIGFHTTFLVQHWLGVLGMPRRYATYQPEDGFTWMNQLSTVGAMILGVSMVPFIFNI
;
A
#
# COMPACT_ATOMS: atom_id res chain seq x y z
N VAL A 1 1.76 5.32 -10.31
CA VAL A 1 1.04 6.58 -10.63
C VAL A 1 -0.32 6.66 -9.96
N VAL A 2 -1.30 5.83 -10.34
CA VAL A 2 -2.69 5.91 -9.80
C VAL A 2 -2.77 5.80 -8.27
N PHE A 3 -2.05 4.86 -7.65
CA PHE A 3 -2.08 4.71 -6.20
C PHE A 3 -1.58 5.97 -5.48
N GLY A 4 -0.49 6.55 -5.97
CA GLY A 4 0.07 7.82 -5.47
C GLY A 4 -0.91 8.98 -5.60
N THR A 5 -1.50 9.16 -6.78
CA THR A 5 -2.35 10.32 -7.06
C THR A 5 -3.76 10.19 -6.50
N VAL A 6 -4.30 8.98 -6.40
CA VAL A 6 -5.69 8.75 -5.97
C VAL A 6 -5.74 8.36 -4.50
N VAL A 7 -5.02 7.33 -4.07
CA VAL A 7 -5.18 6.76 -2.73
C VAL A 7 -4.61 7.68 -1.66
N PHE A 8 -3.38 8.19 -1.84
CA PHE A 8 -2.81 9.14 -0.88
C PHE A 8 -3.57 10.47 -0.87
N ALA A 9 -4.03 10.96 -2.02
CA ALA A 9 -4.83 12.18 -2.07
C ALA A 9 -6.20 12.00 -1.40
N MET A 10 -6.85 10.84 -1.59
CA MET A 10 -8.11 10.50 -0.93
C MET A 10 -7.93 10.48 0.60
N PHE A 11 -6.89 9.83 1.12
CA PHE A 11 -6.64 9.83 2.57
C PHE A 11 -6.25 11.21 3.10
N SER A 12 -5.46 12.00 2.36
CA SER A 12 -5.22 13.40 2.69
C SER A 12 -6.53 14.17 2.83
N GLY A 13 -7.47 13.97 1.89
CA GLY A 13 -8.80 14.56 1.94
C GLY A 13 -9.60 14.11 3.18
N PHE A 14 -9.59 12.82 3.52
CA PHE A 14 -10.23 12.35 4.75
C PHE A 14 -9.66 13.02 5.98
N TYR A 15 -8.33 12.98 6.20
CA TYR A 15 -7.72 13.59 7.39
C TYR A 15 -7.90 15.11 7.47
N PHE A 16 -7.92 15.79 6.32
CA PHE A 16 -8.05 17.25 6.29
C PHE A 16 -9.51 17.73 6.44
N TRP A 17 -10.47 17.13 5.72
CA TRP A 17 -11.86 17.58 5.72
C TRP A 17 -12.76 16.85 6.71
N TRP A 18 -12.28 15.84 7.45
CA TRP A 18 -13.08 15.13 8.47
C TRP A 18 -13.85 16.05 9.42
N PRO A 19 -13.23 17.08 10.03
CA PRO A 19 -13.90 17.94 11.00
C PRO A 19 -15.01 18.76 10.36
N LYS A 20 -14.89 19.05 9.06
CA LYS A 20 -15.92 19.76 8.31
C LYS A 20 -17.18 18.91 8.10
N TRP A 21 -17.03 17.60 8.01
CA TRP A 21 -18.14 16.66 7.78
C TRP A 21 -18.73 16.14 9.10
N THR A 22 -17.91 15.85 10.10
CA THR A 22 -18.34 15.14 11.32
C THR A 22 -18.27 15.99 12.59
N GLY A 23 -17.65 17.18 12.53
CA GLY A 23 -17.44 18.04 13.70
C GLY A 23 -16.36 17.54 14.67
N LYS A 24 -15.60 16.49 14.33
CA LYS A 24 -14.51 15.94 15.16
C LYS A 24 -13.22 15.80 14.36
N MET A 25 -12.09 15.94 15.05
CA MET A 25 -10.78 15.61 14.50
C MET A 25 -10.51 14.11 14.60
N LEU A 26 -9.85 13.53 13.59
CA LEU A 26 -9.25 12.21 13.71
C LEU A 26 -8.03 12.26 14.63
N ASN A 27 -7.67 11.12 15.23
CA ASN A 27 -6.48 10.99 16.06
C ASN A 27 -5.21 11.04 15.20
N GLU A 28 -4.37 12.05 15.45
CA GLU A 28 -3.10 12.28 14.75
C GLU A 28 -2.07 11.14 14.89
N ARG A 29 -2.03 10.48 16.05
CA ARG A 29 -1.09 9.38 16.29
C ARG A 29 -1.46 8.16 15.44
N LEU A 30 -2.74 7.81 15.40
CA LEU A 30 -3.25 6.75 14.52
C LEU A 30 -3.10 7.13 13.05
N GLY A 31 -3.30 8.40 12.69
CA GLY A 31 -3.08 8.91 11.35
C GLY A 31 -1.64 8.73 10.86
N LYS A 32 -0.65 9.05 11.71
CA LYS A 32 0.77 8.82 11.41
C LYS A 32 1.11 7.33 11.25
N ILE A 33 0.54 6.46 12.10
CA ILE A 33 0.73 5.01 11.99
C ILE A 33 0.16 4.50 10.65
N HIS A 34 -1.07 4.90 10.32
CA HIS A 34 -1.70 4.57 9.05
C HIS A 34 -0.84 5.02 7.86
N PHE A 35 -0.38 6.28 7.87
CA PHE A 35 0.48 6.83 6.81
C PHE A 35 1.76 5.99 6.61
N TRP A 36 2.49 5.69 7.68
CA TRP A 36 3.76 4.97 7.56
C TRP A 36 3.58 3.52 7.11
N LEU A 37 2.54 2.82 7.61
CA LEU A 37 2.23 1.48 7.14
C LEU A 37 1.85 1.48 5.65
N LEU A 38 1.00 2.43 5.24
CA LEU A 38 0.59 2.58 3.84
C LEU A 38 1.79 2.90 2.94
N PHE A 39 2.64 3.84 3.37
CA PHE A 39 3.82 4.28 2.61
C PHE A 39 4.85 3.17 2.45
N ILE A 40 5.22 2.49 3.53
CA ILE A 40 6.19 1.40 3.50
C ILE A 40 5.62 0.22 2.71
N GLY A 41 4.40 -0.21 3.00
CA GLY A 41 3.73 -1.29 2.29
C GLY A 41 3.65 -1.02 0.78
N PHE A 42 3.33 0.22 0.39
CA PHE A 42 3.26 0.62 -1.02
C PHE A 42 4.59 0.43 -1.74
N HIS A 43 5.68 0.97 -1.18
CA HIS A 43 6.99 0.85 -1.80
C HIS A 43 7.49 -0.59 -1.81
N THR A 44 7.35 -1.34 -0.71
CA THR A 44 7.73 -2.76 -0.65
C THR A 44 6.97 -3.59 -1.67
N THR A 45 5.68 -3.30 -1.89
CA THR A 45 4.85 -4.03 -2.87
C THR A 45 5.28 -3.75 -4.30
N PHE A 46 5.35 -2.47 -4.69
CA PHE A 46 5.38 -2.10 -6.11
C PHE A 46 6.77 -1.70 -6.61
N LEU A 47 7.71 -1.33 -5.75
CA LEU A 47 9.05 -0.96 -6.21
C LEU A 47 9.77 -2.18 -6.80
N VAL A 48 9.72 -3.32 -6.11
CA VAL A 48 10.32 -4.58 -6.59
C VAL A 48 9.69 -5.08 -7.89
N GLN A 49 8.41 -4.76 -8.13
CA GLN A 49 7.69 -5.16 -9.34
C GLN A 49 8.23 -4.48 -10.61
N HIS A 50 8.91 -3.33 -10.49
CA HIS A 50 9.61 -2.73 -11.62
C HIS A 50 10.78 -3.64 -12.07
N TRP A 51 11.54 -4.15 -11.10
CA TRP A 51 12.68 -5.02 -11.38
C TRP A 51 12.23 -6.39 -11.89
N LEU A 52 11.22 -6.98 -11.24
CA LEU A 52 10.63 -8.26 -11.65
C LEU A 52 10.05 -8.19 -13.07
N GLY A 53 9.44 -7.07 -13.46
CA GLY A 53 8.97 -6.85 -14.83
C GLY A 53 10.12 -6.77 -15.84
N VAL A 54 11.23 -6.13 -15.48
CA VAL A 54 12.45 -6.07 -16.31
C VAL A 54 13.09 -7.45 -16.48
N LEU A 55 13.02 -8.31 -15.45
CA LEU A 55 13.49 -9.70 -15.51
C LEU A 55 12.56 -10.63 -16.31
N GLY A 56 11.44 -10.11 -16.83
CA GLY A 56 10.64 -10.80 -17.84
C GLY A 56 9.39 -11.50 -17.33
N MET A 57 8.96 -11.28 -16.07
CA MET A 57 7.68 -11.83 -15.59
C MET A 57 6.50 -11.00 -16.14
N PRO A 58 5.67 -11.55 -17.05
CA PRO A 58 4.57 -10.79 -17.62
C PRO A 58 3.38 -10.72 -16.67
N ARG A 59 2.55 -9.69 -16.82
CA ARG A 59 1.32 -9.53 -16.03
C ARG A 59 0.29 -10.64 -16.32
N ARG A 60 -0.59 -10.88 -15.35
CA ARG A 60 -1.77 -11.80 -15.44
C ARG A 60 -1.42 -13.29 -15.55
N TYR A 61 -0.21 -13.68 -15.16
CA TYR A 61 0.16 -15.07 -15.00
C TYR A 61 -0.29 -15.57 -13.62
N ALA A 62 -0.88 -16.77 -13.59
CA ALA A 62 -1.33 -17.38 -12.33
C ALA A 62 -0.18 -18.02 -11.54
N THR A 63 0.87 -18.46 -12.24
CA THR A 63 2.05 -19.11 -11.65
C THR A 63 3.29 -18.89 -12.53
N TYR A 64 4.45 -19.22 -11.98
CA TYR A 64 5.77 -19.19 -12.61
C TYR A 64 6.58 -20.43 -12.19
N GLN A 65 7.63 -20.77 -12.93
CA GLN A 65 8.49 -21.91 -12.59
C GLN A 65 9.57 -21.47 -11.58
N PRO A 66 10.01 -22.36 -10.67
CA PRO A 66 11.09 -22.04 -9.74
C PRO A 66 12.40 -21.61 -10.43
N GLU A 67 12.65 -22.15 -11.61
CA GLU A 67 13.83 -21.85 -12.46
C GLU A 67 13.83 -20.40 -12.98
N ASP A 68 12.67 -19.74 -13.03
CA ASP A 68 12.55 -18.36 -13.50
C ASP A 68 13.18 -17.33 -12.54
N GLY A 69 13.48 -17.72 -11.29
CA GLY A 69 14.11 -16.84 -10.30
C GLY A 69 13.20 -15.73 -9.74
N PHE A 70 11.89 -15.78 -10.02
CA PHE A 70 10.93 -14.75 -9.57
C PHE A 70 10.45 -14.90 -8.12
N THR A 71 10.77 -16.02 -7.47
CA THR A 71 10.20 -16.40 -6.17
C THR A 71 10.41 -15.35 -5.09
N TRP A 72 11.64 -14.91 -4.86
CA TRP A 72 11.95 -14.01 -3.75
C TRP A 72 11.26 -12.64 -3.92
N MET A 73 11.23 -12.12 -5.15
CA MET A 73 10.63 -10.81 -5.47
C MET A 73 9.12 -10.84 -5.28
N ASN A 74 8.46 -11.93 -5.68
CA ASN A 74 7.04 -12.13 -5.42
C ASN A 74 6.75 -12.29 -3.92
N GLN A 75 7.61 -12.98 -3.17
CA GLN A 75 7.47 -13.08 -1.71
C GLN A 75 7.60 -11.71 -1.03
N LEU A 76 8.60 -10.90 -1.40
CA LEU A 76 8.76 -9.54 -0.87
C LEU A 76 7.53 -8.67 -1.20
N SER A 77 7.07 -8.73 -2.46
CA SER A 77 5.88 -7.99 -2.90
C SER A 77 4.63 -8.42 -2.13
N THR A 78 4.48 -9.72 -1.87
CA THR A 78 3.36 -10.28 -1.08
C THR A 78 3.38 -9.78 0.36
N VAL A 79 4.55 -9.77 1.01
CA VAL A 79 4.70 -9.19 2.36
C VAL A 79 4.31 -7.71 2.36
N GLY A 80 4.78 -6.95 1.38
CA GLY A 80 4.37 -5.56 1.19
C GLY A 80 2.85 -5.41 1.04
N ALA A 81 2.21 -6.29 0.26
CA ALA A 81 0.78 -6.25 0.02
C ALA A 81 -0.03 -6.56 1.29
N MET A 82 0.45 -7.48 2.12
CA MET A 82 -0.15 -7.74 3.43
C MET A 82 0.00 -6.52 4.36
N ILE A 83 1.15 -5.85 4.38
CA ILE A 83 1.35 -4.60 5.14
C ILE A 83 0.38 -3.51 4.65
N LEU A 84 0.17 -3.38 3.34
CA LEU A 84 -0.83 -2.48 2.76
C LEU A 84 -2.24 -2.80 3.26
N GLY A 85 -2.64 -4.08 3.25
CA GLY A 85 -3.93 -4.51 3.80
C GLY A 85 -4.09 -4.13 5.28
N VAL A 86 -3.06 -4.43 6.09
CA VAL A 86 -3.04 -4.09 7.52
C VAL A 86 -3.06 -2.59 7.77
N SER A 87 -2.53 -1.77 6.86
CA SER A 87 -2.55 -0.31 7.02
C SER A 87 -3.97 0.26 7.14
N MET A 88 -5.00 -0.42 6.62
CA MET A 88 -6.40 0.03 6.76
C MET A 88 -6.94 -0.10 8.18
N VAL A 89 -6.38 -0.99 9.00
CA VAL A 89 -6.82 -1.24 10.38
C VAL A 89 -6.73 0.02 11.26
N PRO A 90 -5.59 0.73 11.37
CA PRO A 90 -5.53 1.98 12.14
C PRO A 90 -6.42 3.08 11.58
N PHE A 91 -6.72 3.09 10.27
CA PHE A 91 -7.66 4.06 9.68
C PHE A 91 -9.10 3.78 10.12
N ILE A 92 -9.55 2.53 10.00
CA ILE A 92 -10.90 2.12 10.42
C ILE A 92 -11.12 2.37 11.91
N PHE A 93 -10.11 2.10 12.76
CA PHE A 93 -10.19 2.40 14.19
C PHE A 93 -10.17 3.90 14.52
N ASN A 94 -9.76 4.75 13.59
CA ASN A 94 -9.66 6.20 13.82
C ASN A 94 -10.96 6.95 13.49
N ILE A 95 -11.76 6.38 12.58
CA ILE A 95 -13.11 6.84 12.23
C ILE A 95 -14.05 6.66 13.43
#